data_AF-A0A7W2F9F7-F1
#
_entry.id   AF-A0A7W2F9F7-F1
#
_cell.length_a   1.000
_cell.length_b   1.000
_cell.length_c   1.000
_cell.angle_alpha   90.00
_cell.angle_beta   90.00
_cell.angle_gamma   90.00
#
_symmetry.space_group_name_H-M   'P 1'
#
loop_
_entity.id
_entity.type
_entity.pdbx_description
1 polymer ?
#
loop_
_entity_poly.entity_id
_entity_poly.type
_entity_poly.pdbx_seq_one_letter_code
_entity_poly.pdbx_strand_id
1 'polypeptide(L)'
;MTMATVAAVTLAPVAQAAVIDISSAPSAIALAPNGSAHFGDKFKNNLKDDTFGDKFTFSTTGSTKLDLILTSTSTSALNGLNITGFSLYKANGTLAAAGSMVQTGATDKWTLSDANLAAGSYFVKVSGNVVSNAGGAFAANGTISAVPEPEGYAMLFVGLGLIGLVKQRRKSATFA
;
A
#
# COMPACT_ATOMS: atom_id res chain seq x y z
N MET A 1 42.23 64.29 14.44
CA MET A 1 41.30 63.61 13.52
C MET A 1 41.91 62.26 13.18
N THR A 2 41.41 61.19 13.77
CA THR A 2 41.90 59.83 13.49
C THR A 2 40.66 58.97 13.29
N MET A 3 40.34 58.70 12.03
CA MET A 3 39.24 57.83 11.65
C MET A 3 39.73 56.38 11.69
N ALA A 4 39.05 55.52 12.45
CA ALA A 4 39.24 54.08 12.39
C ALA A 4 38.03 53.46 11.66
N THR A 5 38.32 52.76 10.58
CA THR A 5 37.41 52.10 9.65
C THR A 5 36.77 50.87 10.28
N VAL A 6 35.43 50.76 10.16
CA VAL A 6 34.66 49.57 10.54
C VAL A 6 34.64 48.62 9.34
N ALA A 7 35.19 47.41 9.50
CA ALA A 7 35.10 46.35 8.50
C ALA A 7 33.75 45.62 8.65
N ALA A 8 32.89 45.70 7.63
CA ALA A 8 31.64 44.97 7.57
C ALA A 8 31.89 43.54 7.06
N VAL A 9 31.57 42.54 7.89
CA VAL A 9 31.56 41.14 7.49
C VAL A 9 30.20 40.84 6.84
N THR A 10 30.18 40.54 5.55
CA THR A 10 28.98 40.08 4.85
C THR A 10 28.87 38.56 4.99
N LEU A 11 27.90 38.09 5.76
CA LEU A 11 27.51 36.67 5.78
C LEU A 11 26.76 36.37 4.46
N ALA A 12 27.35 35.55 3.59
CA ALA A 12 26.65 35.04 2.42
C ALA A 12 25.57 34.04 2.85
N PRO A 13 24.34 34.08 2.30
CA PRO A 13 23.33 33.08 2.59
C PRO A 13 23.77 31.74 1.99
N VAL A 14 23.80 30.69 2.82
CA VAL A 14 24.01 29.32 2.35
C VAL A 14 22.74 28.89 1.60
N ALA A 15 22.84 28.64 0.30
CA ALA A 15 21.73 28.11 -0.48
C ALA A 15 21.47 26.66 -0.04
N GLN A 16 20.35 26.43 0.66
CA GLN A 16 19.87 25.09 0.96
C GLN A 16 19.41 24.46 -0.38
N ALA A 17 19.93 23.28 -0.72
CA ALA A 17 19.41 22.52 -1.86
C ALA A 17 17.91 22.26 -1.64
N ALA A 18 17.09 22.54 -2.64
CA ALA A 18 15.65 22.33 -2.56
C ALA A 18 15.35 20.82 -2.53
N VAL A 19 14.43 20.42 -1.65
CA VAL A 19 13.87 19.06 -1.63
C VAL A 19 13.06 18.86 -2.91
N ILE A 20 13.39 17.82 -3.68
CA ILE A 20 12.70 17.49 -4.94
C ILE A 20 11.70 16.35 -4.69
N ASP A 21 10.56 16.40 -5.38
CA ASP A 21 9.65 15.26 -5.50
C ASP A 21 10.13 14.35 -6.65
N ILE A 22 10.56 13.15 -6.28
CA ILE A 22 11.10 12.11 -7.17
C ILE A 22 10.11 10.95 -7.36
N SER A 23 8.81 11.18 -7.12
CA SER A 23 7.77 10.16 -7.30
C SER A 23 7.78 9.57 -8.71
N SER A 24 7.65 8.25 -8.79
CA SER A 24 7.44 7.54 -10.04
C SER A 24 6.04 7.76 -10.59
N ALA A 25 5.89 7.57 -11.90
CA ALA A 25 4.57 7.55 -12.54
C ALA A 25 3.69 6.44 -11.92
N PRO A 26 2.37 6.66 -11.76
CA PRO A 26 1.49 5.63 -11.23
C PRO A 26 1.58 4.32 -12.01
N SER A 27 1.70 3.21 -11.29
CA SER A 27 1.85 1.87 -11.89
C SER A 27 0.69 0.96 -11.46
N ALA A 28 0.24 0.08 -12.35
CA ALA A 28 -0.83 -0.87 -12.04
C ALA A 28 -0.27 -2.09 -11.30
N ILE A 29 -0.98 -2.54 -10.25
CA ILE A 29 -0.67 -3.78 -9.54
C ILE A 29 -1.14 -4.97 -10.38
N ALA A 30 -0.21 -5.84 -10.75
CA ALA A 30 -0.53 -7.12 -11.37
C ALA A 30 -0.95 -8.13 -10.28
N LEU A 31 -2.18 -8.62 -10.37
CA LEU A 31 -2.70 -9.66 -9.48
C LEU A 31 -2.45 -11.04 -10.08
N ALA A 32 -1.84 -11.93 -9.31
CA ALA A 32 -1.75 -13.35 -9.64
C ALA A 32 -3.12 -14.04 -9.51
N PRO A 33 -3.30 -15.24 -10.10
CA PRO A 33 -4.46 -16.07 -9.79
C PRO A 33 -4.64 -16.22 -8.27
N ASN A 34 -5.88 -16.09 -7.80
CA ASN A 34 -6.25 -16.05 -6.37
C ASN A 34 -5.87 -14.76 -5.62
N GLY A 35 -5.47 -13.70 -6.33
CA GLY A 35 -5.41 -12.34 -5.78
C GLY A 35 -4.12 -11.96 -5.06
N SER A 36 -3.05 -12.75 -5.16
CA SER A 36 -1.75 -12.34 -4.61
C SER A 36 -1.21 -11.12 -5.37
N ALA A 37 -0.70 -10.15 -4.63
CA ALA A 37 -0.16 -8.89 -5.15
C ALA A 37 1.31 -8.72 -4.74
N HIS A 38 2.11 -8.15 -5.63
CA HIS A 38 3.45 -7.65 -5.34
C HIS A 38 3.71 -6.38 -6.14
N PHE A 39 4.36 -5.39 -5.52
CA PHE A 39 4.74 -4.13 -6.16
C PHE A 39 5.84 -3.46 -5.34
N GLY A 40 6.51 -2.47 -5.91
CA GLY A 40 7.57 -1.74 -5.23
C GLY A 40 8.26 -0.75 -6.16
N ASP A 41 9.16 0.03 -5.60
CA ASP A 41 9.99 0.95 -6.37
C ASP A 41 11.42 1.04 -5.80
N LYS A 42 12.31 1.63 -6.59
CA LYS A 42 13.72 1.84 -6.29
C LYS A 42 14.17 3.22 -6.74
N PHE A 43 15.00 3.83 -5.90
CA PHE A 43 15.59 5.14 -6.14
C PHE A 43 17.10 4.99 -6.33
N LYS A 44 17.62 5.72 -7.31
CA LYS A 44 19.06 5.78 -7.60
C LYS A 44 19.82 6.55 -6.51
N ASN A 45 21.14 6.43 -6.55
CA ASN A 45 22.03 7.19 -5.68
C ASN A 45 21.92 8.71 -5.90
N ASN A 46 22.42 9.48 -4.92
CA ASN A 46 22.52 10.94 -4.93
C ASN A 46 21.16 11.66 -4.99
N LEU A 47 20.17 11.13 -4.28
CA LEU A 47 18.84 11.73 -4.11
C LEU A 47 18.55 12.03 -2.64
N LYS A 48 19.60 12.26 -1.83
CA LYS A 48 19.45 12.48 -0.39
C LYS A 48 18.48 13.64 -0.12
N ASP A 49 17.60 13.44 0.86
CA ASP A 49 16.58 14.37 1.32
C ASP A 49 15.40 14.60 0.35
N ASP A 50 15.48 14.09 -0.89
CA ASP A 50 14.36 14.09 -1.83
C ASP A 50 13.22 13.18 -1.33
N THR A 51 12.00 13.54 -1.73
CA THR A 51 10.75 12.91 -1.27
C THR A 51 10.04 12.18 -2.39
N PHE A 52 9.24 11.18 -2.06
CA PHE A 52 8.42 10.45 -3.02
C PHE A 52 7.04 10.12 -2.44
N GLY A 53 6.11 9.86 -3.36
CA GLY A 53 4.70 9.65 -3.13
C GLY A 53 4.09 8.69 -4.14
N ASP A 54 4.76 7.57 -4.39
CA ASP A 54 4.42 6.59 -5.43
C ASP A 54 3.02 6.01 -5.25
N LYS A 55 2.33 5.82 -6.37
CA LYS A 55 0.95 5.31 -6.43
C LYS A 55 0.89 4.00 -7.21
N PHE A 56 0.28 3.00 -6.58
CA PHE A 56 0.07 1.68 -7.16
C PHE A 56 -1.43 1.42 -7.30
N THR A 57 -1.92 1.34 -8.53
CA THR A 57 -3.35 1.34 -8.86
C THR A 57 -3.89 -0.07 -9.07
N PHE A 58 -5.15 -0.28 -8.70
CA PHE A 58 -5.87 -1.52 -8.99
C PHE A 58 -7.38 -1.27 -9.01
N SER A 59 -8.14 -2.21 -9.55
CA SER A 59 -9.60 -2.18 -9.54
C SER A 59 -10.16 -3.46 -8.95
N THR A 60 -11.38 -3.36 -8.42
CA THR A 60 -12.14 -4.46 -7.83
C THR A 60 -13.53 -4.48 -8.47
N THR A 61 -14.08 -5.66 -8.71
CA THR A 61 -15.38 -5.86 -9.36
C THR A 61 -16.50 -6.24 -8.38
N GLY A 62 -16.16 -6.56 -7.13
CA GLY A 62 -17.07 -6.98 -6.07
C GLY A 62 -16.44 -6.77 -4.69
N SER A 63 -17.08 -7.31 -3.64
CA SER A 63 -16.54 -7.22 -2.29
C SER A 63 -15.15 -7.85 -2.24
N THR A 64 -14.14 -7.09 -1.84
CA THR A 64 -12.73 -7.50 -1.88
C THR A 64 -12.10 -7.26 -0.52
N LYS A 65 -11.32 -8.23 -0.03
CA LYS A 65 -10.46 -8.03 1.14
C LYS A 65 -9.05 -7.70 0.68
N LEU A 66 -8.46 -6.70 1.31
CA LEU A 66 -7.08 -6.30 1.10
C LEU A 66 -6.27 -6.49 2.38
N ASP A 67 -5.16 -7.20 2.25
CA ASP A 67 -4.14 -7.40 3.28
C ASP A 67 -2.76 -7.23 2.64
N LEU A 68 -2.04 -6.17 2.99
CA LEU A 68 -0.73 -5.84 2.43
C LEU A 68 0.29 -5.57 3.54
N ILE A 69 1.53 -5.96 3.27
CA ILE A 69 2.71 -5.60 4.04
C ILE A 69 3.68 -4.86 3.12
N LEU A 70 4.27 -3.79 3.62
CA LEU A 70 5.33 -3.05 2.94
C LEU A 70 6.60 -3.13 3.79
N THR A 71 7.73 -3.36 3.13
CA THR A 71 9.05 -3.41 3.75
C THR A 71 10.06 -2.61 2.93
N SER A 72 10.88 -1.80 3.61
CA SER A 72 12.13 -1.26 3.09
C SER A 72 13.25 -1.67 4.05
N THR A 73 14.36 -2.18 3.52
CA THR A 73 15.52 -2.59 4.32
C THR A 73 16.78 -1.90 3.83
N SER A 74 17.63 -1.52 4.77
CA SER A 74 18.93 -0.93 4.53
C SER A 74 19.96 -1.49 5.52
N THR A 75 21.24 -1.22 5.27
CA THR A 75 22.33 -1.68 6.13
C THR A 75 22.40 -0.94 7.47
N SER A 76 21.79 0.24 7.57
CA SER A 76 21.68 1.03 8.80
C SER A 76 20.58 2.08 8.68
N ALA A 77 20.10 2.60 9.81
CA ALA A 77 19.10 3.67 9.85
C ALA A 77 19.56 5.00 9.23
N LEU A 78 20.84 5.12 8.87
CA LEU A 78 21.42 6.28 8.21
C LEU A 78 21.50 6.11 6.68
N ASN A 79 20.98 5.00 6.14
CA ASN A 79 21.02 4.66 4.72
C ASN A 79 19.66 4.21 4.19
N GLY A 80 19.46 4.33 2.88
CA GLY A 80 18.27 3.84 2.18
C GLY A 80 17.11 4.83 2.27
N LEU A 81 15.91 4.32 2.55
CA LEU A 81 14.67 5.08 2.58
C LEU A 81 14.15 5.23 4.01
N ASN A 82 13.40 6.31 4.23
CA ASN A 82 12.54 6.49 5.39
C ASN A 82 11.10 6.56 4.89
N ILE A 83 10.32 5.52 5.16
CA ILE A 83 8.91 5.40 4.78
C ILE A 83 8.05 6.12 5.81
N THR A 84 7.42 7.20 5.37
CA THR A 84 6.60 8.09 6.20
C THR A 84 5.10 7.82 6.05
N GLY A 85 4.69 7.06 5.03
CA GLY A 85 3.28 6.72 4.83
C GLY A 85 3.04 5.50 3.97
N PHE A 86 2.02 4.73 4.33
CA PHE A 86 1.49 3.62 3.55
C PHE A 86 -0.03 3.59 3.72
N SER A 87 -0.79 4.04 2.73
CA SER A 87 -2.24 4.19 2.85
C SER A 87 -2.97 3.87 1.56
N LEU A 88 -4.21 3.41 1.70
CA LEU A 88 -5.12 3.12 0.60
C LEU A 88 -6.07 4.29 0.36
N TYR A 89 -6.24 4.64 -0.90
CA TYR A 89 -7.14 5.69 -1.35
C TYR A 89 -8.08 5.16 -2.44
N LYS A 90 -9.26 5.75 -2.51
CA LYS A 90 -10.14 5.64 -3.67
C LYS A 90 -9.56 6.47 -4.82
N ALA A 91 -9.94 6.17 -6.07
CA ALA A 91 -9.48 6.90 -7.24
C ALA A 91 -9.73 8.43 -7.19
N ASN A 92 -10.75 8.88 -6.45
CA ASN A 92 -11.05 10.29 -6.23
C ASN A 92 -10.15 10.96 -5.16
N GLY A 93 -9.18 10.26 -4.60
CA GLY A 93 -8.25 10.76 -3.58
C GLY A 93 -8.78 10.69 -2.14
N THR A 94 -9.98 10.16 -1.90
CA THR A 94 -10.50 9.96 -0.54
C THR A 94 -9.73 8.81 0.13
N LEU A 95 -9.28 9.02 1.37
CA LEU A 95 -8.66 7.96 2.17
C LEU A 95 -9.66 6.83 2.41
N ALA A 96 -9.29 5.60 2.00
CA ALA A 96 -10.11 4.40 2.20
C ALA A 96 -9.66 3.65 3.46
N ALA A 97 -8.35 3.52 3.66
CA ALA A 97 -7.76 2.93 4.86
C ALA A 97 -6.34 3.47 5.08
N ALA A 98 -5.96 3.70 6.33
CA ALA A 98 -4.59 4.08 6.70
C ALA A 98 -3.82 2.83 7.13
N GLY A 99 -2.59 2.69 6.66
CA GLY A 99 -1.69 1.65 7.13
C GLY A 99 -1.08 2.01 8.49
N SER A 100 -0.61 0.99 9.19
CA SER A 100 0.06 1.10 10.48
C SER A 100 1.56 0.84 10.32
N MET A 101 2.37 1.75 10.85
CA MET A 101 3.81 1.56 11.00
C MET A 101 4.07 0.53 12.10
N VAL A 102 4.83 -0.50 11.78
CA VAL A 102 5.18 -1.60 12.71
C VAL A 102 6.63 -1.47 13.18
N GLN A 103 7.52 -1.02 12.29
CA GLN A 103 8.93 -0.84 12.57
C GLN A 103 9.48 0.30 11.74
N THR A 104 10.49 1.01 12.27
CA THR A 104 11.24 2.03 11.51
C THR A 104 12.74 2.00 11.83
N GLY A 105 13.57 2.52 10.93
CA GLY A 105 15.00 2.68 11.08
C GLY A 105 15.77 2.02 9.93
N ALA A 106 16.66 1.07 10.24
CA ALA A 106 17.31 0.25 9.20
C ALA A 106 16.32 -0.67 8.46
N THR A 107 15.13 -0.86 9.05
CA THR A 107 14.03 -1.58 8.41
C THR A 107 12.76 -0.81 8.72
N ASP A 108 12.10 -0.36 7.66
CA ASP A 108 10.76 0.19 7.75
C ASP A 108 9.77 -0.91 7.36
N LYS A 109 8.79 -1.14 8.23
CA LYS A 109 7.73 -2.12 8.04
C LYS A 109 6.39 -1.47 8.29
N TRP A 110 5.50 -1.59 7.31
CA TRP A 110 4.13 -1.10 7.39
C TRP A 110 3.14 -2.21 7.05
N THR A 111 1.95 -2.13 7.62
CA THR A 111 0.86 -3.08 7.36
C THR A 111 -0.41 -2.34 7.03
N LEU A 112 -1.20 -2.91 6.12
CA LEU A 112 -2.51 -2.43 5.75
C LEU A 112 -3.41 -3.65 5.65
N SER A 113 -4.12 -3.96 6.72
CA SER A 113 -4.91 -5.18 6.86
C SER A 113 -6.39 -4.90 7.08
N ASP A 114 -7.21 -5.92 6.81
CA ASP A 114 -8.66 -5.94 7.07
C ASP A 114 -9.43 -4.80 6.40
N ALA A 115 -8.93 -4.33 5.24
CA ALA A 115 -9.63 -3.34 4.44
C ALA A 115 -10.67 -4.03 3.55
N ASN A 116 -11.94 -3.80 3.87
CA ASN A 116 -13.08 -4.28 3.07
C ASN A 116 -13.41 -3.24 2.00
N LEU A 117 -13.22 -3.62 0.74
CA LEU A 117 -13.40 -2.76 -0.42
C LEU A 117 -14.67 -3.15 -1.18
N ALA A 118 -15.47 -2.14 -1.52
CA ALA A 118 -16.52 -2.30 -2.52
C ALA A 118 -15.92 -2.22 -3.93
N ALA A 119 -16.67 -2.68 -4.94
CA ALA A 119 -16.29 -2.56 -6.34
C ALA A 119 -15.91 -1.11 -6.69
N GLY A 120 -14.81 -0.94 -7.41
CA GLY A 120 -14.28 0.36 -7.78
C GLY A 120 -12.77 0.37 -7.99
N SER A 121 -12.25 1.57 -8.29
CA SER A 121 -10.84 1.82 -8.54
C SER A 121 -10.17 2.44 -7.31
N TYR A 122 -9.00 1.91 -6.96
CA TYR A 122 -8.23 2.27 -5.79
C TYR A 122 -6.76 2.47 -6.14
N PHE A 123 -6.04 3.12 -5.26
CA PHE A 123 -4.58 3.12 -5.29
C PHE A 123 -3.99 3.06 -3.88
N VAL A 124 -2.91 2.31 -3.75
CA VAL A 124 -2.05 2.36 -2.57
C VAL A 124 -1.01 3.44 -2.80
N LYS A 125 -0.85 4.34 -1.84
CA LYS A 125 0.19 5.37 -1.85
C LYS A 125 1.26 5.00 -0.83
N VAL A 126 2.50 4.94 -1.29
CA VAL A 126 3.70 4.85 -0.45
C VAL A 126 4.33 6.24 -0.43
N SER A 127 4.74 6.72 0.73
CA SER A 127 5.39 8.02 0.86
C SER A 127 6.61 7.90 1.75
N GLY A 128 7.63 8.68 1.41
CA GLY A 128 8.88 8.65 2.14
C GLY A 128 9.89 9.64 1.59
N ASN A 129 11.12 9.54 2.11
CA ASN A 129 12.27 10.30 1.65
C ASN A 129 13.51 9.41 1.59
N VAL A 130 14.50 9.81 0.80
CA VAL A 130 15.80 9.12 0.76
C VAL A 130 16.68 9.66 1.89
N VAL A 131 17.23 8.78 2.72
CA VAL A 131 17.97 9.15 3.94
C VAL A 131 19.42 9.53 3.63
N SER A 132 20.02 8.90 2.61
CA SER A 132 21.42 9.12 2.23
C SER A 132 21.64 9.19 0.73
N ASN A 133 22.89 9.42 0.31
CA ASN A 133 23.26 9.37 -1.11
C ASN A 133 23.31 7.94 -1.65
N ALA A 134 23.24 6.92 -0.79
CA ALA A 134 22.96 5.57 -1.25
C ALA A 134 21.48 5.49 -1.63
N GLY A 135 21.20 4.95 -2.82
CA GLY A 135 19.84 4.66 -3.23
C GLY A 135 19.13 3.71 -2.26
N GLY A 136 17.86 3.46 -2.52
CA GLY A 136 17.05 2.60 -1.67
C GLY A 136 15.88 2.03 -2.43
N ALA A 137 15.24 1.02 -1.85
CA ALA A 137 14.07 0.40 -2.44
C ALA A 137 13.08 0.01 -1.36
N PHE A 138 11.83 -0.11 -1.75
CA PHE A 138 10.80 -0.75 -0.95
C PHE A 138 10.05 -1.75 -1.81
N ALA A 139 9.46 -2.74 -1.15
CA ALA A 139 8.53 -3.66 -1.78
C ALA A 139 7.34 -3.88 -0.86
N ALA A 140 6.19 -4.09 -1.47
CA ALA A 140 4.98 -4.52 -0.80
C ALA A 140 4.45 -5.78 -1.45
N ASN A 141 3.83 -6.61 -0.62
CA ASN A 141 3.23 -7.87 -1.04
C ASN A 141 2.04 -8.19 -0.15
N GLY A 142 1.18 -9.09 -0.62
CA GLY A 142 0.01 -9.53 0.13
C GLY A 142 -1.09 -10.04 -0.77
N THR A 143 -2.34 -9.83 -0.35
CA THR A 143 -3.53 -10.32 -1.05
C THR A 143 -4.53 -9.20 -1.28
N ILE A 144 -5.04 -9.14 -2.51
CA ILE A 144 -6.17 -8.32 -2.94
C ILE A 144 -7.10 -9.30 -3.67
N SER A 145 -8.01 -9.92 -2.92
CA SER A 145 -8.86 -10.99 -3.43
C SER A 145 -10.32 -10.72 -3.13
N ALA A 146 -11.18 -11.10 -4.09
CA ALA A 146 -12.62 -11.08 -3.87
C ALA A 146 -12.94 -11.93 -2.63
N VAL A 147 -13.77 -11.39 -1.75
CA VAL A 147 -14.37 -12.16 -0.67
C VAL A 147 -15.33 -13.14 -1.32
N PRO A 148 -15.20 -14.46 -1.11
CA PRO A 148 -16.15 -15.42 -1.65
C PRO A 148 -17.57 -15.02 -1.26
N GLU A 149 -18.36 -14.62 -2.25
CA GLU A 149 -19.74 -14.20 -2.06
C GLU A 149 -20.62 -15.41 -1.70
N PRO A 150 -21.85 -15.20 -1.17
CA PRO A 150 -22.69 -16.23 -0.56
C PRO A 150 -23.12 -17.39 -1.46
N GLU A 151 -22.62 -17.51 -2.68
CA GLU A 151 -22.88 -18.63 -3.57
C GLU A 151 -22.54 -19.98 -2.93
N GLY A 152 -21.55 -20.01 -2.02
CA GLY A 152 -21.31 -21.17 -1.16
C GLY A 152 -22.52 -21.49 -0.27
N TYR A 153 -23.17 -20.48 0.30
CA TYR A 153 -24.42 -20.63 1.04
C TYR A 153 -25.62 -20.89 0.13
N ALA A 154 -25.68 -20.31 -1.07
CA ALA A 154 -26.75 -20.57 -2.03
C ALA A 154 -26.70 -22.02 -2.51
N MET A 155 -25.52 -22.55 -2.82
CA MET A 155 -25.30 -23.96 -3.14
C MET A 155 -25.54 -24.86 -1.94
N LEU A 156 -25.21 -24.42 -0.72
CA LEU A 156 -25.58 -25.11 0.51
C LEU A 156 -27.11 -25.17 0.68
N PHE A 157 -27.82 -24.05 0.47
CA PHE A 157 -29.28 -23.99 0.55
C PHE A 157 -29.96 -24.79 -0.56
N VAL A 158 -29.41 -24.78 -1.77
CA VAL A 158 -29.84 -25.66 -2.87
C VAL A 158 -29.63 -27.12 -2.48
N GLY A 159 -28.45 -27.48 -1.94
CA GLY A 159 -28.17 -28.83 -1.45
C GLY A 159 -29.12 -29.27 -0.33
N LEU A 160 -29.38 -28.39 0.64
CA LEU A 160 -30.32 -28.64 1.72
C LEU A 160 -31.77 -28.74 1.23
N GLY A 161 -32.17 -27.91 0.26
CA GLY A 161 -33.48 -27.96 -0.39
C GLY A 161 -33.72 -29.29 -1.11
N LEU A 162 -32.72 -29.77 -1.85
CA LEU A 162 -32.77 -31.07 -2.53
C LEU A 162 -32.88 -32.23 -1.52
N ILE A 163 -32.12 -32.21 -0.42
CA ILE A 163 -32.21 -33.22 0.64
C ILE A 163 -33.60 -33.22 1.31
N GLY A 164 -34.17 -32.04 1.55
CA GLY A 164 -35.53 -31.88 2.07
C GLY A 164 -36.59 -32.52 1.17
N LEU A 165 -36.51 -32.29 -0.13
CA LEU A 165 -37.41 -32.87 -1.13
C LEU A 165 -37.31 -34.40 -1.20
N VAL A 166 -36.11 -34.97 -1.13
CA VAL A 166 -35.90 -36.43 -1.12
C VAL A 166 -36.53 -37.06 0.13
N LYS A 167 -36.39 -36.43 1.30
CA LYS A 167 -37.03 -36.90 2.55
C LYS A 167 -38.55 -36.89 2.44
N GLN A 168 -39.15 -35.90 1.78
CA GLN A 168 -40.60 -35.83 1.58
C GLN A 168 -41.11 -36.97 0.69
N ARG A 169 -40.40 -37.30 -0.40
CA ARG A 169 -40.77 -38.41 -1.30
C ARG A 169 -40.79 -39.78 -0.61
N ARG A 170 -39.90 -40.01 0.37
CA ARG A 170 -39.85 -41.28 1.13
C ARG A 170 -41.04 -41.44 2.08
N LYS A 171 -41.59 -40.36 2.61
CA LYS A 171 -42.79 -40.40 3.47
C LYS A 171 -44.06 -40.75 2.71
N SER A 172 -44.14 -40.35 1.43
CA SER A 172 -45.29 -40.64 0.56
C SER A 172 -45.33 -42.07 0.03
N ALA A 173 -44.25 -42.85 0.17
CA ALA A 173 -44.16 -44.24 -0.31
C ALA A 173 -44.51 -45.29 0.77
N THR A 174 -44.88 -44.90 1.98
CA THR A 174 -45.23 -45.80 3.10
C THR A 174 -46.74 -45.84 3.42
N PHE A 175 -47.58 -45.28 2.55
CA PHE A 175 -49.03 -45.51 2.58
C PHE A 175 -49.45 -46.28 1.33
N ALA A 176 -49.21 -47.60 1.36
CA ALA A 176 -49.83 -48.62 0.52
C ALA A 176 -49.77 -49.95 1.28
#